data_AF-A0A3B0TSX6-F1
#
_entry.id   AF-A0A3B0TSX6-F1
#
_cell.length_a   1.000
_cell.length_b   1.000
_cell.length_c   1.000
_cell.angle_alpha   90.00
_cell.angle_beta   90.00
_cell.angle_gamma   90.00
#
_symmetry.space_group_name_H-M   'P 1'
#
loop_
_entity.id
_entity.type
_entity.pdbx_description
1 polymer ?
#
loop_
_entity_poly.entity_id
_entity_poly.type
_entity_poly.pdbx_seq_one_letter_code
_entity_poly.pdbx_strand_id
1 'polypeptide(L)'
;MDVISFISKDTDFPELPASYNGDFILFYANGPKLHEYLQEMNTSVLSKYDVMAVGEAPGIPIDKALNFVDEDRDELNMFFHFDLMALDREPGETFLMGKTPWKLTEFKKVHSQWDAVFAEKGWGSMFLNNHDFPRSVSRWGNDS
;
A
#
# COMPACT_ATOMS: atom_id res chain seq x y z
N MET A 1 -4.13 4.36 9.63
CA MET A 1 -3.41 5.63 9.49
C MET A 1 -3.51 6.04 8.04
N ASP A 2 -4.30 7.06 7.77
CA ASP A 2 -4.66 7.53 6.42
C ASP A 2 -3.43 7.97 5.63
N VAL A 3 -3.30 7.49 4.39
CA VAL A 3 -2.19 7.75 3.43
C VAL A 3 -0.82 7.93 4.08
N ILE A 4 -0.46 7.05 5.02
CA ILE A 4 0.71 7.21 5.89
C ILE A 4 2.03 7.21 5.11
N SER A 5 2.07 6.55 3.95
CA SER A 5 3.25 6.53 3.08
C SER A 5 3.67 7.91 2.57
N PHE A 6 2.77 8.90 2.63
CA PHE A 6 3.01 10.23 2.05
C PHE A 6 3.57 11.24 3.04
N ILE A 7 3.70 10.92 4.34
CA ILE A 7 4.00 11.95 5.35
C ILE A 7 5.39 12.59 5.20
N SER A 8 6.33 11.91 4.55
CA SER A 8 7.67 12.42 4.30
C SER A 8 7.79 12.98 2.89
N LYS A 9 8.29 14.21 2.75
CA LYS A 9 8.49 14.90 1.47
C LYS A 9 9.97 15.18 1.26
N ASP A 10 10.38 15.23 -0.01
CA ASP A 10 11.59 15.92 -0.40
C ASP A 10 11.34 17.44 -0.28
N THR A 11 12.11 18.10 0.58
CA THR A 11 11.93 19.53 0.88
C THR A 11 12.65 20.44 -0.11
N ASP A 12 13.44 19.90 -1.03
CA ASP A 12 13.96 20.66 -2.16
C ASP A 12 12.88 20.89 -3.23
N PHE A 13 11.74 20.18 -3.11
CA PHE A 13 10.58 20.24 -4.01
C PHE A 13 10.99 20.22 -5.49
N PRO A 14 11.77 19.21 -5.92
CA PRO A 14 12.20 19.12 -7.31
C PRO A 14 10.99 19.01 -8.24
N GLU A 15 11.13 19.53 -9.46
CA GLU A 15 10.14 19.26 -10.51
C GLU A 15 10.02 17.74 -10.74
N LEU A 16 8.79 17.28 -10.95
CA LEU A 16 8.55 15.88 -11.26
C LEU A 16 9.25 15.51 -12.58
N PRO A 17 10.00 14.38 -12.62
CA PRO A 17 10.71 14.02 -13.83
C PRO A 17 9.73 13.67 -14.95
N ALA A 18 10.14 13.84 -16.20
CA ALA A 18 9.29 13.49 -17.36
C ALA A 18 8.81 12.03 -17.34
N SER A 19 9.57 11.13 -16.69
CA SER A 19 9.21 9.71 -16.51
C SER A 19 8.01 9.46 -15.60
N TYR A 20 7.52 10.50 -14.91
CA TYR A 20 6.40 10.43 -14.00
C TYR A 20 5.09 10.00 -14.68
N ASN A 21 4.87 10.39 -15.94
CA ASN A 21 3.76 9.91 -16.79
C ASN A 21 2.34 9.94 -16.18
N GLY A 22 2.07 10.80 -15.19
CA GLY A 22 0.76 10.87 -14.51
C GLY A 22 0.74 10.28 -13.10
N ASP A 23 1.75 9.49 -12.73
CA ASP A 23 1.76 8.69 -11.50
C ASP A 23 2.54 9.37 -10.35
N PHE A 24 1.86 10.23 -9.58
CA PHE A 24 2.47 10.91 -8.41
C PHE A 24 2.63 10.05 -7.21
N ILE A 25 1.87 8.97 -7.13
CA ILE A 25 1.82 8.13 -5.96
C ILE A 25 3.23 7.60 -5.68
N LEU A 26 3.98 7.22 -6.72
CA LEU A 26 5.36 6.72 -6.59
C LEU A 26 6.38 7.78 -6.12
N PHE A 27 6.13 9.06 -6.38
CA PHE A 27 7.06 10.15 -6.02
C PHE A 27 6.74 10.77 -4.66
N TYR A 28 5.49 10.67 -4.23
CA TYR A 28 5.01 11.24 -2.98
C TYR A 28 5.01 10.20 -1.85
N ALA A 29 4.91 8.91 -2.19
CA ALA A 29 5.15 7.83 -1.26
C ALA A 29 6.64 7.69 -0.93
N ASN A 30 6.93 7.10 0.23
CA ASN A 30 8.27 6.63 0.57
C ASN A 30 9.33 7.76 0.56
N GLY A 31 8.97 8.93 1.08
CA GLY A 31 9.90 10.04 1.24
C GLY A 31 11.08 9.74 2.17
N PRO A 32 12.11 10.60 2.17
CA PRO A 32 13.44 10.32 2.74
C PRO A 32 13.44 10.07 4.26
N LYS A 33 12.45 10.59 4.98
CA LYS A 33 12.29 10.49 6.44
C LYS A 33 11.08 9.66 6.86
N LEU A 34 10.45 8.92 5.95
CA LEU A 34 9.21 8.21 6.25
C LEU A 34 9.38 7.27 7.46
N HIS A 35 10.37 6.39 7.40
CA HIS A 35 10.61 5.41 8.46
C HIS A 35 11.15 6.05 9.75
N GLU A 36 11.91 7.16 9.66
CA GLU A 36 12.30 7.97 10.82
C GLU A 36 11.06 8.45 11.59
N TYR A 37 10.06 8.97 10.88
CA TYR A 37 8.81 9.44 11.50
C TYR A 37 7.93 8.30 12.03
N LEU A 38 7.91 7.14 11.38
CA LEU A 38 7.16 5.98 11.87
C LEU A 38 7.76 5.42 13.16
N GLN A 39 9.08 5.32 13.25
CA GLN A 39 9.80 4.90 14.45
C GLN A 39 9.66 5.92 15.58
N GLU A 40 9.72 7.22 15.26
CA GLU A 40 9.45 8.29 16.22
C GLU A 40 8.02 8.19 16.78
N MET A 41 7.02 7.99 15.91
CA MET A 41 5.62 7.83 16.30
C MET A 41 5.42 6.60 17.20
N ASN A 42 6.08 5.49 16.88
CA ASN A 42 6.01 4.28 17.68
C ASN A 42 6.63 4.50 19.08
N THR A 43 7.86 5.00 19.13
CA THR A 43 8.59 5.29 20.38
C THR A 43 7.83 6.32 21.25
N SER A 44 7.26 7.33 20.61
CA SER A 44 6.60 8.43 21.31
C SER A 44 5.18 8.09 21.78
N VAL A 45 4.47 7.21 21.07
CA VAL A 45 3.05 6.93 21.31
C VAL A 45 2.72 5.45 21.28
N LEU A 46 2.86 4.76 20.13
CA LEU A 46 2.25 3.44 19.92
C LEU A 46 2.74 2.40 20.93
N SER A 47 4.05 2.38 21.22
CA SER A 47 4.68 1.46 22.18
C SER A 47 4.20 1.61 23.63
N LYS A 48 3.48 2.69 23.96
CA LYS A 48 3.01 2.97 25.32
C LYS A 48 1.64 2.40 25.62
N TYR A 49 0.98 1.80 24.63
CA TYR A 49 -0.38 1.29 24.72
C TYR A 49 -0.48 -0.09 24.08
N ASP A 50 -1.41 -0.90 24.58
CA ASP A 50 -1.82 -2.13 23.92
C ASP A 50 -2.79 -1.81 22.79
N VAL A 51 -2.22 -1.48 21.62
CA VAL A 51 -2.96 -1.04 20.43
C VAL A 51 -2.41 -1.72 19.18
N MET A 52 -3.26 -1.80 18.16
CA MET A 52 -2.88 -2.26 16.83
C MET A 52 -2.88 -1.06 15.87
N ALA A 53 -1.78 -0.90 15.12
CA ALA A 53 -1.59 0.14 14.13
C ALA A 53 -1.57 -0.46 12.72
N VAL A 54 -2.51 -0.01 11.88
CA VAL A 54 -2.56 -0.31 10.44
C VAL A 54 -2.34 0.96 9.63
N GLY A 55 -1.37 0.93 8.71
CA GLY A 55 -1.12 2.00 7.74
C GLY A 55 -1.92 1.82 6.46
N GLU A 56 -2.42 2.90 5.87
CA GLU A 56 -2.83 2.91 4.47
C GLU A 56 -1.65 3.42 3.64
N ALA A 57 -1.05 2.58 2.79
CA ALA A 57 0.24 2.90 2.18
C ALA A 57 0.21 2.72 0.65
N PRO A 58 -0.50 3.60 -0.09
CA PRO A 58 -0.42 3.60 -1.55
C PRO A 58 1.02 3.88 -2.01
N GLY A 59 1.41 3.28 -3.13
CA GLY A 59 2.72 3.52 -3.75
C GLY A 59 3.90 2.79 -3.13
N ILE A 60 3.68 1.96 -2.11
CA ILE A 60 4.75 1.15 -1.53
C ILE A 60 4.94 -0.12 -2.36
N PRO A 61 6.11 -0.28 -3.02
CA PRO A 61 6.40 -1.50 -3.76
C PRO A 61 6.59 -2.68 -2.79
N ILE A 62 6.29 -3.88 -3.28
CA ILE A 62 6.27 -5.11 -2.49
C ILE A 62 7.61 -5.41 -1.78
N ASP A 63 8.74 -5.03 -2.38
CA ASP A 63 10.08 -5.21 -1.83
C ASP A 63 10.38 -4.29 -0.62
N LYS A 64 9.55 -3.27 -0.40
CA LYS A 64 9.63 -2.37 0.77
C LYS A 64 8.61 -2.69 1.86
N ALA A 65 7.77 -3.69 1.67
CA ALA A 65 6.70 -4.02 2.60
C ALA A 65 7.20 -4.25 4.04
N LEU A 66 8.26 -5.05 4.20
CA LEU A 66 8.84 -5.36 5.51
C LEU A 66 9.41 -4.14 6.22
N ASN A 67 9.75 -3.06 5.51
CA ASN A 67 10.20 -1.84 6.18
C ASN A 67 9.12 -1.25 7.09
N PHE A 68 7.83 -1.51 6.82
CA PHE A 68 6.73 -1.00 7.63
C PHE A 68 6.33 -1.94 8.78
N VAL A 69 6.52 -3.24 8.61
CA VAL A 69 5.82 -4.26 9.42
C VAL A 69 6.69 -5.35 9.99
N ASP A 70 7.98 -5.42 9.64
CA ASP A 70 8.92 -6.29 10.36
C ASP A 70 8.94 -5.85 11.83
N GLU A 71 8.64 -6.79 12.72
CA GLU A 71 8.56 -6.57 14.15
C GLU A 71 9.86 -6.02 14.75
N ASP A 72 11.01 -6.30 14.15
CA ASP A 72 12.32 -5.81 14.61
C ASP A 72 12.54 -4.32 14.30
N ARG A 73 11.64 -3.69 13.53
CA ARG A 73 11.76 -2.27 13.13
C ARG A 73 10.94 -1.32 13.99
N ASP A 74 10.06 -1.84 14.83
CA ASP A 74 9.18 -1.07 15.72
C ASP A 74 8.44 0.08 15.00
N GLU A 75 7.81 -0.21 13.85
CA GLU A 75 7.04 0.76 13.08
C GLU A 75 5.53 0.52 13.24
N LEU A 76 4.90 -0.20 12.30
CA LEU A 76 3.47 -0.52 12.30
C LEU A 76 3.25 -2.03 12.42
N ASN A 77 2.05 -2.46 12.81
CA ASN A 77 1.73 -3.89 12.85
C ASN A 77 1.41 -4.45 11.46
N MET A 78 0.72 -3.67 10.62
CA MET A 78 0.38 -4.04 9.25
C MET A 78 0.13 -2.81 8.38
N PHE A 79 0.00 -2.99 7.06
CA PHE A 79 -0.47 -1.93 6.17
C PHE A 79 -1.33 -2.46 5.01
N PHE A 80 -2.14 -1.57 4.42
CA PHE A 80 -2.89 -1.82 3.19
C PHE A 80 -2.02 -1.51 1.97
N HIS A 81 -1.74 -2.55 1.18
CA HIS A 81 -1.21 -2.41 -0.17
C HIS A 81 -2.37 -2.29 -1.18
N PHE A 82 -2.09 -1.77 -2.38
CA PHE A 82 -3.14 -1.45 -3.36
C PHE A 82 -3.03 -2.20 -4.68
N ASP A 83 -2.08 -3.13 -4.81
CA ASP A 83 -1.84 -3.89 -6.04
C ASP A 83 -3.09 -4.61 -6.57
N LEU A 84 -3.90 -5.20 -5.69
CA LEU A 84 -5.16 -5.83 -6.10
C LEU A 84 -6.14 -4.79 -6.67
N MET A 85 -6.15 -3.59 -6.10
CA MET A 85 -7.05 -2.51 -6.52
C MET A 85 -6.64 -1.90 -7.86
N ALA A 86 -5.42 -2.17 -8.34
CA ALA A 86 -4.94 -1.78 -9.66
C ALA A 86 -5.18 -2.86 -10.74
N LEU A 87 -5.59 -4.08 -10.36
CA LEU A 87 -5.66 -5.24 -11.26
C LEU A 87 -6.61 -5.06 -12.46
N ASP A 88 -7.73 -4.38 -12.27
CA ASP A 88 -8.77 -4.14 -13.27
C ASP A 88 -8.72 -2.71 -13.85
N ARG A 89 -7.62 -1.99 -13.63
CA ARG A 89 -7.39 -0.62 -14.12
C ARG A 89 -6.42 -0.60 -15.30
N GLU A 90 -6.46 0.46 -16.09
CA GLU A 90 -5.41 0.71 -17.08
C GLU A 90 -4.06 0.93 -16.36
N PRO A 91 -2.94 0.43 -16.90
CA PRO A 91 -1.63 0.59 -16.26
C PRO A 91 -1.29 2.07 -16.02
N GLY A 92 -0.96 2.42 -14.77
CA GLY A 92 -0.64 3.79 -14.36
C GLY A 92 -1.86 4.69 -14.11
N GLU A 93 -3.08 4.17 -14.27
CA GLU A 93 -4.30 4.94 -14.13
C GLU A 93 -5.05 4.61 -12.83
N THR A 94 -5.51 5.65 -12.14
CA THR A 94 -6.30 5.48 -10.91
C THR A 94 -7.79 5.32 -11.20
N PHE A 95 -8.32 5.93 -12.26
CA PHE A 95 -9.78 5.99 -12.48
C PHE A 95 -10.23 5.27 -13.75
N LEU A 96 -9.31 4.97 -14.67
CA LEU A 96 -9.65 4.33 -15.93
C LEU A 96 -9.64 2.81 -15.77
N MET A 97 -10.79 2.20 -16.06
CA MET A 97 -10.94 0.75 -16.07
C MET A 97 -10.20 0.15 -17.27
N GLY A 98 -9.60 -1.01 -17.04
CA GLY A 98 -8.93 -1.79 -18.06
C GLY A 98 -9.87 -2.17 -19.21
N LYS A 99 -9.40 -2.09 -20.45
CA LYS A 99 -10.16 -2.53 -21.65
C LYS A 99 -10.37 -4.04 -21.71
N THR A 100 -9.52 -4.80 -21.04
CA THR A 100 -9.58 -6.26 -20.98
C THR A 100 -10.03 -6.73 -19.59
N PRO A 101 -10.88 -7.76 -19.51
CA PRO A 101 -11.24 -8.36 -18.23
C PRO A 101 -10.01 -8.88 -17.49
N TRP A 102 -9.99 -8.69 -16.17
CA TRP A 102 -9.01 -9.32 -15.29
C TRP A 102 -9.17 -10.85 -15.29
N LYS A 103 -8.11 -11.58 -14.94
CA LYS A 103 -8.13 -13.05 -14.85
C LYS A 103 -7.99 -13.47 -13.41
N LEU A 104 -8.70 -14.53 -13.01
CA LEU A 104 -8.55 -15.14 -11.69
C LEU A 104 -7.10 -15.57 -11.39
N THR A 105 -6.32 -15.93 -12.42
CA THR A 105 -4.90 -16.26 -12.27
C THR A 105 -4.08 -15.06 -11.81
N GLU A 106 -4.36 -13.85 -12.32
CA GLU A 106 -3.66 -12.63 -11.89
C GLU A 106 -4.12 -12.21 -10.48
N PHE A 107 -5.42 -12.32 -10.18
CA PHE A 107 -5.95 -12.11 -8.83
C PHE A 107 -5.22 -12.99 -7.80
N LYS A 108 -5.09 -14.29 -8.09
CA LYS A 108 -4.39 -15.25 -7.22
C LYS A 108 -2.91 -14.91 -7.11
N LYS A 109 -2.27 -14.53 -8.22
CA LYS A 109 -0.85 -14.16 -8.25
C LYS A 109 -0.55 -13.00 -7.31
N VAL A 110 -1.37 -11.95 -7.30
CA VAL A 110 -1.20 -10.81 -6.37
C VAL A 110 -1.20 -11.30 -4.92
N HIS A 111 -2.22 -12.07 -4.52
CA HIS A 111 -2.30 -12.57 -3.14
C HIS A 111 -1.13 -13.49 -2.78
N SER A 112 -0.75 -14.42 -3.68
CA SER A 112 0.38 -15.32 -3.43
C SER A 112 1.71 -14.58 -3.33
N GLN A 113 1.90 -13.49 -4.08
CA GLN A 113 3.10 -12.67 -3.98
C GLN A 113 3.18 -11.95 -2.64
N TRP A 114 2.08 -11.32 -2.21
CA TRP A 114 2.03 -10.62 -0.92
C TRP A 114 2.12 -11.57 0.28
N ASP A 115 1.45 -12.72 0.23
CA ASP A 115 1.56 -13.77 1.25
C ASP A 115 3.00 -14.27 1.41
N ALA A 116 3.72 -14.47 0.29
CA ALA A 116 5.11 -14.92 0.32
C ALA A 116 6.07 -13.92 1.00
N VAL A 117 5.79 -12.61 0.94
CA VAL A 117 6.62 -11.59 1.61
C VAL A 117 6.54 -11.71 3.12
N PHE A 118 5.37 -12.06 3.64
CA PHE A 118 5.10 -12.14 5.08
C PHE A 118 5.19 -13.56 5.65
N ALA A 119 5.75 -14.51 4.88
CA ALA A 119 5.80 -15.91 5.26
C ALA A 119 6.67 -16.17 6.50
N GLU A 120 7.70 -15.35 6.71
CA GLU A 120 8.64 -15.49 7.83
C GLU A 120 8.56 -14.35 8.85
N LYS A 121 8.19 -13.15 8.40
CA LYS A 121 8.26 -11.90 9.19
C LYS A 121 7.17 -10.91 8.84
N GLY A 122 6.86 -10.05 9.80
CA GLY A 122 5.82 -9.03 9.68
C GLY A 122 4.42 -9.59 9.46
N TRP A 123 3.46 -8.70 9.19
CA TRP A 123 2.06 -9.09 9.05
C TRP A 123 1.37 -8.38 7.87
N GLY A 124 0.87 -9.19 6.94
CA GLY A 124 0.09 -8.72 5.80
C GLY A 124 -1.35 -8.37 6.18
N SER A 125 -1.96 -7.45 5.42
CA SER A 125 -3.40 -7.21 5.50
C SER A 125 -4.11 -7.85 4.30
N MET A 126 -5.40 -8.17 4.46
CA MET A 126 -6.24 -8.63 3.36
C MET A 126 -7.54 -7.84 3.32
N PHE A 127 -7.88 -7.30 2.16
CA PHE A 127 -9.16 -6.67 1.90
C PHE A 127 -9.50 -6.78 0.41
N LEU A 128 -10.80 -6.80 0.10
CA LEU A 128 -11.29 -6.85 -1.28
C LEU A 128 -11.98 -5.55 -1.72
N ASN A 129 -12.32 -4.70 -0.75
CA ASN A 129 -12.84 -3.35 -0.90
C ASN A 129 -12.78 -2.59 0.44
N ASN A 130 -12.91 -1.28 0.37
CA ASN A 130 -13.10 -0.38 1.53
C ASN A 130 -14.09 0.73 1.12
N HIS A 131 -14.04 1.91 1.73
CA HIS A 131 -14.92 3.04 1.39
C HIS A 131 -14.49 3.80 0.11
N ASP A 132 -13.29 3.56 -0.41
CA ASP A 132 -12.74 4.16 -1.65
C ASP A 132 -12.95 3.26 -2.88
N PHE A 133 -13.32 1.98 -2.68
CA PHE A 133 -13.46 1.01 -3.76
C PHE A 133 -14.89 0.45 -3.89
N PRO A 134 -15.28 0.02 -5.11
CA PRO A 134 -16.57 -0.62 -5.34
C PRO A 134 -16.80 -1.85 -4.46
N ARG A 135 -18.08 -2.22 -4.27
CA ARG A 135 -18.43 -3.44 -3.54
C ARG A 135 -17.79 -4.67 -4.19
N SER A 136 -17.17 -5.52 -3.37
CA SER A 136 -16.35 -6.65 -3.83
C SER A 136 -17.12 -7.66 -4.66
N VAL A 137 -18.38 -7.97 -4.32
CA VAL A 137 -19.22 -8.92 -5.07
C VAL A 137 -19.49 -8.45 -6.50
N SER A 138 -19.72 -7.15 -6.70
CA SER A 138 -19.93 -6.54 -8.02
C SER A 138 -18.62 -6.44 -8.83
N ARG A 139 -17.50 -6.20 -8.15
CA ARG A 139 -16.18 -6.00 -8.81
C ARG A 139 -15.49 -7.31 -9.19
N TRP A 140 -15.51 -8.28 -8.28
CA TRP A 140 -14.74 -9.52 -8.38
C TRP A 140 -15.60 -10.77 -8.55
N GLY A 141 -16.93 -10.63 -8.54
CA GLY A 141 -17.87 -11.75 -8.57
C GLY A 141 -19.05 -11.49 -9.48
N ASN A 142 -20.23 -11.90 -9.01
CA ASN A 142 -21.51 -11.68 -9.67
C ASN A 142 -22.54 -11.28 -8.62
N ASP A 143 -23.24 -10.17 -8.83
CA ASP A 143 -24.22 -9.57 -7.91
C ASP A 143 -25.67 -9.62 -8.43
N SER A 144 -25.91 -10.39 -9.50
CA SER A 144 -27.22 -10.62 -10.12
C SER A 144 -27.76 -12.02 -9.85
#